data_AF-A0A100IJE9-F1
#
_entry.id   AF-A0A100IJE9-F1
#
_cell.length_a   1.000
_cell.length_b   1.000
_cell.length_c   1.000
_cell.angle_alpha   90.00
_cell.angle_beta   90.00
_cell.angle_gamma   90.00
#
_symmetry.space_group_name_H-M   'P 1'
#
loop_
_entity.id
_entity.type
_entity.pdbx_description
1 polymer ?
#
loop_
_entity_poly.entity_id
_entity_poly.type
_entity_poly.pdbx_seq_one_letter_code
_entity_poly.pdbx_strand_id
1 'polypeptide(L)'
;MTSPPESHRNFHPHGSRSEILLLPPRSDNFMTSHPWTAMYLISPPLPRGVTAVQFNITSHDQGWCSDRNQGLWSWFDVSILCSERDGGEDYPSSFFPDLSDPSYLKPRPEDFRQVLQDQGLHFKDISKQEDPAKPRSIAKRVASNQIQRSWQQHVIFWRVEDGGEEAEFLSCLEEGDRLVVWARTQFFGWINRVKSVEIKVSVDETTLNTHPASGSDSETRQEDTFNGGL
;
A
#
# COMPACT_ATOMS: atom_id res chain seq x y z
N MET A 1 -28.78 13.11 24.39
CA MET A 1 -27.40 12.91 23.93
C MET A 1 -27.47 12.10 22.66
N THR A 2 -27.55 12.78 21.52
CA THR A 2 -27.49 12.14 20.20
C THR A 2 -26.03 11.86 19.89
N SER A 3 -25.68 10.59 19.69
CA SER A 3 -24.41 10.19 19.12
C SER A 3 -24.15 10.96 17.82
N PRO A 4 -22.90 11.35 17.50
CA PRO A 4 -22.61 11.96 16.22
C PRO A 4 -23.01 10.98 15.10
N PRO A 5 -23.52 11.48 13.96
CA PRO A 5 -23.77 10.61 12.81
C PRO A 5 -22.45 9.94 12.42
N GLU A 6 -22.47 8.61 12.23
CA GLU A 6 -21.37 7.89 11.60
C GLU A 6 -21.06 8.61 10.29
N SER A 7 -19.92 9.28 10.24
CA SER A 7 -19.39 9.81 8.99
C SER A 7 -19.25 8.61 8.06
N HIS A 8 -20.17 8.47 7.12
CA HIS A 8 -20.04 7.54 6.00
C HIS A 8 -18.85 8.03 5.18
N ARG A 9 -17.64 7.66 5.61
CA ARG A 9 -16.41 7.95 4.90
C ARG A 9 -16.51 7.31 3.52
N ASN A 10 -16.43 8.15 2.48
CA ASN A 10 -16.43 7.66 1.12
C ASN A 10 -15.06 7.02 0.83
N PHE A 11 -15.07 5.74 0.50
CA PHE A 11 -13.89 5.01 0.03
C PHE A 11 -13.82 5.10 -1.49
N HIS A 12 -12.72 5.64 -1.99
CA HIS A 12 -12.47 5.81 -3.41
C HIS A 12 -11.47 4.75 -3.90
N PRO A 13 -11.71 4.09 -5.04
CA PRO A 13 -10.75 3.17 -5.64
C PRO A 13 -9.39 3.83 -5.85
N HIS A 14 -8.32 3.16 -5.44
CA HIS A 14 -6.96 3.70 -5.44
C HIS A 14 -5.93 2.62 -5.80
N GLY A 15 -6.22 1.89 -6.87
CA GLY A 15 -5.37 0.83 -7.40
C GLY A 15 -6.05 -0.54 -7.34
N SER A 16 -5.98 -1.26 -8.44
CA SER A 16 -6.48 -2.62 -8.53
C SER A 16 -5.66 -3.43 -9.52
N ARG A 17 -5.61 -4.74 -9.28
CA ARG A 17 -5.08 -5.71 -10.24
C ARG A 17 -5.93 -6.98 -10.19
N SER A 18 -6.38 -7.42 -11.35
CA SER A 18 -7.26 -8.59 -11.52
C SER A 18 -6.66 -9.60 -12.49
N GLU A 19 -5.48 -10.10 -12.15
CA GLU A 19 -4.76 -11.10 -12.93
C GLU A 19 -4.46 -12.29 -12.03
N ILE A 20 -4.68 -13.51 -12.54
CA ILE A 20 -4.48 -14.71 -11.74
C ILE A 20 -2.98 -14.90 -11.50
N LEU A 21 -2.58 -14.87 -10.24
CA LEU A 21 -1.24 -15.24 -9.80
C LEU A 21 -1.27 -16.60 -9.07
N LEU A 22 -0.36 -17.48 -9.45
CA LEU A 22 -0.05 -18.71 -8.74
C LEU A 22 1.27 -18.54 -8.01
N LEU A 23 1.27 -18.66 -6.68
CA LEU A 23 2.46 -18.49 -5.86
C LEU A 23 2.67 -19.73 -4.96
N PRO A 24 3.75 -20.50 -5.13
CA PRO A 24 4.81 -20.33 -6.14
C PRO A 24 4.31 -20.60 -7.58
N PRO A 25 5.03 -20.09 -8.61
CA PRO A 25 4.72 -20.37 -10.00
C PRO A 25 4.93 -21.86 -10.30
N ARG A 26 4.28 -22.34 -11.36
CA ARG A 26 4.48 -23.72 -11.82
C ARG A 26 5.84 -23.82 -12.53
N SER A 27 6.86 -24.30 -11.82
CA SER A 27 8.18 -24.60 -12.39
C SER A 27 8.64 -25.98 -11.95
N ASP A 28 9.46 -26.67 -12.75
CA ASP A 28 9.94 -28.03 -12.43
C ASP A 28 10.81 -28.10 -11.16
N ASN A 29 11.19 -26.95 -10.60
CA ASN A 29 12.09 -26.82 -9.46
C ASN A 29 11.37 -26.47 -8.15
N PHE A 30 10.17 -27.02 -7.93
CA PHE A 30 9.37 -26.73 -6.73
C PHE A 30 10.09 -27.01 -5.40
N MET A 31 11.19 -27.76 -5.37
CA MET A 31 11.81 -28.38 -4.18
C MET A 31 12.40 -27.40 -3.14
N THR A 32 12.39 -26.08 -3.34
CA THR A 32 12.98 -25.15 -2.38
C THR A 32 12.06 -24.90 -1.18
N SER A 33 12.56 -25.12 0.03
CA SER A 33 11.82 -25.00 1.30
C SER A 33 11.64 -23.55 1.81
N HIS A 34 11.82 -22.55 0.95
CA HIS A 34 11.77 -21.15 1.35
C HIS A 34 10.39 -20.55 1.09
N PRO A 35 9.96 -19.55 1.87
CA PRO A 35 8.74 -18.81 1.58
C PRO A 35 8.86 -18.12 0.22
N TRP A 36 7.72 -17.87 -0.42
CA TRP A 36 7.64 -17.11 -1.66
C TRP A 36 6.83 -15.84 -1.42
N THR A 37 7.32 -14.73 -1.96
CA THR A 37 6.69 -13.41 -1.93
C THR A 37 6.63 -12.88 -3.35
N ALA A 38 5.44 -12.44 -3.76
CA ALA A 38 5.22 -11.74 -5.02
C ALA A 38 4.71 -10.33 -4.75
N MET A 39 5.26 -9.37 -5.48
CA MET A 39 4.75 -8.00 -5.54
C MET A 39 3.46 -7.99 -6.38
N TYR A 40 2.30 -8.10 -5.75
CA TYR A 40 1.06 -8.35 -6.49
C TYR A 40 0.46 -7.05 -7.04
N LEU A 41 0.40 -5.99 -6.23
CA LEU A 41 -0.18 -4.69 -6.60
C LEU A 41 0.64 -3.57 -5.97
N ILE A 42 0.91 -2.52 -6.75
CA ILE A 42 1.41 -1.23 -6.27
C ILE A 42 0.35 -0.18 -6.58
N SER A 43 -0.06 0.60 -5.60
CA SER A 43 -1.02 1.68 -5.81
C SER A 43 -0.40 2.85 -6.62
N PRO A 44 -1.25 3.70 -7.23
CA PRO A 44 -0.86 5.07 -7.54
C PRO A 44 -0.34 5.81 -6.29
N PRO A 45 0.31 6.97 -6.45
CA PRO A 45 0.65 7.84 -5.33
C PRO A 45 -0.60 8.23 -4.54
N LEU A 46 -0.53 8.10 -3.23
CA LEU A 46 -1.61 8.41 -2.32
C LEU A 46 -1.87 9.91 -2.28
N PRO A 47 -3.14 10.34 -2.20
CA PRO A 47 -3.47 11.71 -1.92
C PRO A 47 -3.04 12.09 -0.49
N ARG A 48 -2.94 13.39 -0.22
CA ARG A 48 -2.76 13.90 1.14
C ARG A 48 -3.93 13.51 2.04
N GLY A 49 -3.64 13.28 3.33
CA GLY A 49 -4.68 13.17 4.35
C GLY A 49 -5.46 11.86 4.33
N VAL A 50 -4.87 10.76 3.88
CA VAL A 50 -5.49 9.42 3.97
C VAL A 50 -5.73 9.08 5.44
N THR A 51 -6.98 8.79 5.79
CA THR A 51 -7.40 8.45 7.16
C THR A 51 -7.98 7.05 7.28
N ALA A 52 -8.24 6.38 6.16
CA ALA A 52 -8.66 5.00 6.12
C ALA A 52 -8.23 4.30 4.83
N VAL A 53 -8.00 2.99 4.92
CA VAL A 53 -7.71 2.12 3.78
C VAL A 53 -8.60 0.88 3.86
N GLN A 54 -9.16 0.50 2.71
CA GLN A 54 -9.88 -0.76 2.54
C GLN A 54 -9.12 -1.64 1.54
N PHE A 55 -8.90 -2.90 1.92
CA PHE A 55 -8.35 -3.93 1.03
C PHE A 55 -9.44 -4.93 0.66
N ASN A 56 -9.64 -5.11 -0.64
CA ASN A 56 -10.52 -6.13 -1.20
C ASN A 56 -9.65 -7.18 -1.90
N ILE A 57 -9.53 -8.35 -1.30
CA ILE A 57 -8.65 -9.43 -1.78
C ILE A 57 -9.51 -10.63 -2.14
N THR A 58 -9.44 -11.08 -3.40
CA THR A 58 -10.04 -12.35 -3.81
C THR A 58 -8.93 -13.38 -4.02
N SER A 59 -8.90 -14.39 -3.17
CA SER A 59 -7.89 -15.44 -3.23
C SER A 59 -8.40 -16.75 -2.66
N HIS A 60 -7.63 -17.81 -2.85
CA HIS A 60 -7.80 -19.04 -2.11
C HIS A 60 -6.46 -19.75 -2.01
N ASP A 61 -6.36 -20.78 -1.19
CA ASP A 61 -5.16 -21.58 -1.07
C ASP A 61 -5.36 -23.01 -1.60
N GLN A 62 -4.25 -23.69 -1.83
CA GLN A 62 -4.25 -25.13 -2.09
C GLN A 62 -2.94 -25.72 -1.56
N GLY A 63 -3.04 -26.65 -0.63
CA GLY A 63 -1.90 -27.43 -0.17
C GLY A 63 -2.32 -28.62 0.68
N TRP A 64 -1.33 -29.36 1.15
CA TRP A 64 -1.53 -30.49 2.07
C TRP A 64 -1.07 -30.10 3.46
N CYS A 65 -1.90 -30.36 4.47
CA CYS A 65 -1.49 -30.25 5.86
C CYS A 65 -2.13 -31.36 6.70
N SER A 66 -1.35 -31.86 7.66
CA SER A 66 -1.76 -32.83 8.68
C SER A 66 -2.69 -32.24 9.74
N ASP A 67 -2.58 -30.94 10.05
CA ASP A 67 -3.44 -30.25 11.01
C ASP A 67 -3.93 -28.91 10.44
N ARG A 68 -5.23 -28.84 10.13
CA ARG A 68 -5.85 -27.64 9.57
C ARG A 68 -5.85 -26.45 10.53
N ASN A 69 -5.72 -26.69 11.83
CA ASN A 69 -5.71 -25.65 12.86
C ASN A 69 -4.30 -25.06 13.08
N GLN A 70 -3.26 -25.66 12.49
CA GLN A 70 -1.86 -25.21 12.61
C GLN A 70 -1.43 -24.13 11.61
N GLY A 71 -2.39 -23.58 10.86
CA GLY A 71 -2.30 -22.17 10.52
C GLY A 71 -2.16 -21.82 9.05
N LEU A 72 -1.82 -20.55 8.92
CA LEU A 72 -2.08 -19.68 7.79
C LEU A 72 -0.84 -19.68 6.91
N TRP A 73 -0.71 -20.66 6.01
CA TRP A 73 0.52 -20.82 5.23
C TRP A 73 0.54 -20.01 3.94
N SER A 74 -0.49 -19.20 3.72
CA SER A 74 -0.50 -18.12 2.74
C SER A 74 -1.24 -16.91 3.29
N TRP A 75 -0.74 -15.72 2.98
CA TRP A 75 -1.25 -14.48 3.53
C TRP A 75 -0.89 -13.31 2.62
N PHE A 76 -1.35 -12.14 3.01
CA PHE A 76 -1.07 -10.87 2.37
C PHE A 76 -0.47 -9.92 3.38
N ASP A 77 0.66 -9.30 3.02
CA ASP A 77 1.24 -8.20 3.78
C ASP A 77 1.15 -6.92 2.94
N VAL A 78 1.28 -5.76 3.56
CA VAL A 78 1.35 -4.44 2.91
C VAL A 78 2.56 -3.65 3.41
N SER A 79 3.19 -2.92 2.49
CA SER A 79 4.28 -1.99 2.77
C SER A 79 3.96 -0.59 2.25
N ILE A 80 4.64 0.41 2.80
CA ILE A 80 4.63 1.78 2.30
C ILE A 80 5.92 2.00 1.49
N LEU A 81 5.78 2.49 0.27
CA LEU A 81 6.89 2.96 -0.55
C LEU A 81 6.82 4.48 -0.68
N CYS A 82 7.88 5.17 -0.26
CA CYS A 82 8.06 6.57 -0.57
C CYS A 82 8.89 6.73 -1.85
N SER A 83 8.74 7.89 -2.51
CA SER A 83 9.54 8.25 -3.67
C SER A 83 10.44 9.44 -3.35
N GLU A 84 11.66 9.42 -3.84
CA GLU A 84 12.60 10.55 -3.73
C GLU A 84 12.31 11.65 -4.77
N ARG A 85 11.41 11.41 -5.74
CA ARG A 85 11.08 12.39 -6.77
C ARG A 85 9.97 13.32 -6.29
N ASP A 86 10.33 14.57 -5.99
CA ASP A 86 9.41 15.67 -5.70
C ASP A 86 8.30 15.74 -6.77
N GLY A 87 7.05 15.92 -6.31
CA GLY A 87 5.77 15.81 -7.03
C GLY A 87 5.56 16.63 -8.31
N GLY A 88 6.45 16.54 -9.29
CA GLY A 88 6.38 17.24 -10.57
C GLY A 88 6.65 16.30 -11.74
N GLU A 89 5.60 16.07 -12.53
CA GLU A 89 5.59 15.60 -13.93
C GLU A 89 5.80 14.09 -14.20
N ASP A 90 4.89 13.58 -15.04
CA ASP A 90 4.91 12.30 -15.77
C ASP A 90 5.56 11.12 -15.05
N TYR A 91 4.90 10.67 -14.00
CA TYR A 91 5.17 9.38 -13.38
C TYR A 91 4.88 8.25 -14.37
N PRO A 92 5.88 7.46 -14.79
CA PRO A 92 5.63 6.36 -15.72
C PRO A 92 4.69 5.36 -15.05
N SER A 93 3.58 5.07 -15.72
CA SER A 93 2.60 4.06 -15.30
C SER A 93 3.20 2.64 -15.22
N SER A 94 4.47 2.48 -15.60
CA SER A 94 5.14 1.20 -15.89
C SER A 94 6.47 1.03 -15.16
N PHE A 95 6.60 1.42 -13.89
CA PHE A 95 7.81 1.08 -13.10
C PHE A 95 8.08 -0.43 -13.07
N PHE A 96 7.03 -1.23 -13.20
CA PHE A 96 7.11 -2.68 -13.22
C PHE A 96 6.28 -3.20 -14.39
N PRO A 97 6.91 -3.52 -15.54
CA PRO A 97 6.21 -3.83 -16.78
C PRO A 97 5.39 -5.12 -16.70
N ASP A 98 5.79 -6.09 -15.85
CA ASP A 98 5.01 -7.28 -15.57
C ASP A 98 5.23 -7.77 -14.12
N LEU A 99 4.25 -7.54 -13.25
CA LEU A 99 4.24 -8.03 -11.86
C LEU A 99 3.96 -9.53 -11.75
N SER A 100 3.72 -10.22 -12.86
CA SER A 100 3.60 -11.67 -12.94
C SER A 100 4.92 -12.36 -13.24
N ASP A 101 5.95 -11.62 -13.65
CA ASP A 101 7.22 -12.21 -14.04
C ASP A 101 7.85 -12.93 -12.81
N PRO A 102 8.11 -14.25 -12.91
CA PRO A 102 8.76 -15.02 -11.86
C PRO A 102 10.10 -14.44 -11.38
N SER A 103 10.77 -13.60 -12.18
CA SER A 103 11.99 -12.88 -11.78
C SER A 103 11.76 -11.92 -10.59
N TYR A 104 10.52 -11.45 -10.40
CA TYR A 104 10.07 -10.67 -9.25
C TYR A 104 9.53 -11.53 -8.11
N LEU A 105 10.01 -12.76 -7.97
CA LEU A 105 9.72 -13.59 -6.81
C LEU A 105 10.91 -13.65 -5.88
N LYS A 106 10.67 -13.35 -4.61
CA LYS A 106 11.71 -13.36 -3.59
C LYS A 106 11.20 -13.95 -2.28
N PRO A 107 12.07 -14.39 -1.36
CA PRO A 107 11.63 -14.94 -0.09
C PRO A 107 10.86 -13.94 0.79
N ARG A 108 11.26 -12.66 0.78
CA ARG A 108 10.68 -11.64 1.64
C ARG A 108 10.54 -10.28 0.93
N PRO A 109 9.65 -9.39 1.41
CA PRO A 109 9.54 -8.02 0.90
C PRO A 109 10.89 -7.28 0.90
N GLU A 110 11.74 -7.48 1.92
CA GLU A 110 13.03 -6.79 2.05
C GLU A 110 13.98 -7.07 0.88
N ASP A 111 13.87 -8.27 0.29
CA ASP A 111 14.72 -8.71 -0.82
C ASP A 111 14.40 -7.91 -2.11
N PHE A 112 13.27 -7.20 -2.17
CA PHE A 112 12.90 -6.31 -3.28
C PHE A 112 13.57 -4.94 -3.21
N ARG A 113 14.32 -4.64 -2.14
CA ARG A 113 14.90 -3.31 -1.91
C ARG A 113 15.67 -2.77 -3.13
N GLN A 114 16.59 -3.55 -3.70
CA GLN A 114 17.37 -3.09 -4.85
C GLN A 114 16.48 -2.80 -6.06
N VAL A 115 15.54 -3.71 -6.38
CA VAL A 115 14.61 -3.56 -7.50
C VAL A 115 13.76 -2.29 -7.36
N LEU A 116 13.31 -1.97 -6.15
CA LEU A 116 12.53 -0.76 -5.88
C LEU A 116 13.39 0.50 -5.95
N GLN A 117 14.61 0.45 -5.39
CA GLN A 117 15.56 1.56 -5.40
C GLN A 117 16.03 1.92 -6.82
N ASP A 118 16.21 0.92 -7.69
CA ASP A 118 16.53 1.14 -9.11
C ASP A 118 15.41 1.92 -9.83
N GLN A 119 14.19 1.92 -9.25
CA GLN A 119 13.03 2.70 -9.71
C GLN A 119 12.80 3.99 -8.90
N GLY A 120 13.70 4.33 -7.96
CA GLY A 120 13.57 5.50 -7.09
C GLY A 120 12.55 5.35 -5.96
N LEU A 121 12.16 4.13 -5.61
CA LEU A 121 11.22 3.81 -4.55
C LEU A 121 11.92 3.17 -3.35
N HIS A 122 11.54 3.60 -2.15
CA HIS A 122 12.18 3.18 -0.91
C HIS A 122 11.14 2.69 0.09
N PHE A 123 11.45 1.63 0.82
CA PHE A 123 10.61 1.18 1.93
C PHE A 123 10.62 2.21 3.06
N LYS A 124 9.42 2.63 3.47
CA LYS A 124 9.25 3.38 4.71
C LYS A 124 9.30 2.44 5.91
N ASP A 125 9.89 2.92 7.00
CA ASP A 125 9.80 2.25 8.29
C ASP A 125 8.39 2.46 8.86
N ILE A 126 7.73 1.36 9.21
CA ILE A 126 6.37 1.40 9.78
C ILE A 126 6.38 1.12 11.29
N SER A 127 7.55 0.96 11.89
CA SER A 127 7.70 0.82 13.34
C SER A 127 8.01 2.17 13.99
N LYS A 128 7.15 2.62 14.91
CA LYS A 128 7.43 3.79 15.78
C LYS A 128 8.34 3.46 16.97
N GLN A 129 8.68 2.18 17.16
CA GLN A 129 9.41 1.73 18.34
C GLN A 129 10.91 1.97 18.14
N GLU A 130 11.43 3.01 18.80
CA GLU A 130 12.86 3.36 18.84
C GLU A 130 13.74 2.34 19.59
N ASP A 131 13.23 1.14 19.89
CA ASP A 131 14.04 0.11 20.54
C ASP A 131 15.14 -0.34 19.58
N PRO A 132 16.42 0.02 19.83
CA PRO A 132 17.51 -0.29 18.92
C PRO A 132 17.77 -1.80 18.82
N ALA A 133 17.17 -2.62 19.69
CA ALA A 133 17.28 -4.08 19.66
C ALA A 133 16.25 -4.76 18.74
N LYS A 134 15.19 -4.07 18.30
CA LYS A 134 14.21 -4.64 17.38
C LYS A 134 14.47 -4.22 15.94
N PRO A 135 14.46 -5.17 14.99
CA PRO A 135 14.60 -4.84 13.58
C PRO A 135 13.41 -3.99 13.13
N ARG A 136 13.70 -2.93 12.39
CA ARG A 136 12.70 -2.07 11.73
C ARG A 136 11.76 -2.93 10.88
N SER A 137 10.46 -2.73 11.04
CA SER A 137 9.46 -3.43 10.22
C SER A 137 9.15 -2.60 8.99
N ILE A 138 9.05 -3.25 7.83
CA ILE A 138 8.65 -2.61 6.56
C ILE A 138 7.33 -3.16 6.01
N ALA A 139 6.75 -4.18 6.64
CA ALA A 139 5.55 -4.87 6.14
C ALA A 139 4.61 -5.25 7.30
N LYS A 140 3.31 -5.00 7.12
CA LYS A 140 2.25 -5.36 8.07
C LYS A 140 1.28 -6.35 7.45
N ARG A 141 0.81 -7.32 8.23
CA ARG A 141 -0.16 -8.33 7.77
C ARG A 141 -1.53 -7.70 7.53
N VAL A 142 -2.09 -7.92 6.34
CA VAL A 142 -3.45 -7.47 5.96
C VAL A 142 -4.46 -8.58 6.19
N ALA A 143 -4.19 -9.76 5.63
CA ALA A 143 -5.12 -10.88 5.64
C ALA A 143 -4.37 -12.19 5.57
N SER A 144 -4.99 -13.25 6.05
CA SER A 144 -4.44 -14.60 5.97
C SER A 144 -5.48 -15.54 5.39
N ASN A 145 -5.04 -16.41 4.49
CA ASN A 145 -5.92 -17.42 3.91
C ASN A 145 -6.11 -18.56 4.90
N GLN A 146 -7.32 -19.11 4.88
CA GLN A 146 -7.64 -20.38 5.49
C GLN A 146 -7.75 -21.45 4.40
N ILE A 147 -7.51 -22.71 4.79
CA ILE A 147 -7.49 -23.87 3.89
C ILE A 147 -8.84 -24.04 3.20
N GLN A 148 -8.99 -23.48 2.02
CA GLN A 148 -10.24 -23.43 1.27
C GLN A 148 -9.95 -23.46 -0.23
N ARG A 149 -10.67 -24.35 -0.94
CA ARG A 149 -10.48 -24.53 -2.40
C ARG A 149 -11.33 -23.60 -3.26
N SER A 150 -12.33 -22.96 -2.67
CA SER A 150 -13.20 -21.97 -3.31
C SER A 150 -12.62 -20.58 -3.17
N TRP A 151 -12.81 -19.73 -4.18
CA TRP A 151 -12.50 -18.30 -4.09
C TRP A 151 -13.14 -17.66 -2.86
N GLN A 152 -12.32 -17.04 -2.02
CA GLN A 152 -12.75 -16.26 -0.87
C GLN A 152 -12.53 -14.78 -1.13
N GLN A 153 -13.44 -13.96 -0.63
CA GLN A 153 -13.30 -12.52 -0.65
C GLN A 153 -13.01 -12.05 0.78
N HIS A 154 -11.86 -11.42 0.97
CA HIS A 154 -11.50 -10.72 2.18
C HIS A 154 -11.75 -9.23 1.97
N VAL A 155 -12.51 -8.62 2.87
CA VAL A 155 -12.74 -7.17 2.92
C VAL A 155 -12.22 -6.68 4.27
N ILE A 156 -11.12 -5.92 4.25
CA ILE A 156 -10.40 -5.47 5.45
C ILE A 156 -10.46 -3.96 5.50
N PHE A 157 -10.80 -3.39 6.65
CA PHE A 157 -10.86 -1.94 6.88
C PHE A 157 -9.87 -1.54 7.97
N TRP A 158 -9.00 -0.59 7.65
CA TRP A 158 -8.13 0.09 8.61
C TRP A 158 -8.54 1.55 8.68
N ARG A 159 -8.70 2.09 9.89
CA ARG A 159 -9.05 3.48 10.13
C ARG A 159 -8.19 4.05 11.25
N VAL A 160 -7.74 5.29 11.09
CA VAL A 160 -6.95 5.99 12.12
C VAL A 160 -7.74 6.08 13.44
N GLU A 161 -9.06 6.24 13.38
CA GLU A 161 -9.92 6.37 14.56
C GLU A 161 -10.11 5.07 15.35
N ASP A 162 -9.91 3.91 14.71
CA ASP A 162 -10.02 2.61 15.37
C ASP A 162 -8.82 2.37 16.33
N GLY A 163 -7.75 3.16 16.21
CA GLY A 163 -6.54 3.02 17.00
C GLY A 163 -5.76 1.73 16.69
N GLY A 164 -4.80 1.39 17.56
CA GLY A 164 -3.99 0.17 17.44
C GLY A 164 -2.94 0.22 16.32
N GLU A 165 -2.39 -0.94 16.01
CA GLU A 165 -1.26 -1.06 15.08
C GLU A 165 -1.63 -0.65 13.64
N GLU A 166 -2.88 -0.86 13.22
CA GLU A 166 -3.38 -0.44 11.91
C GLU A 166 -3.44 1.08 11.80
N ALA A 167 -3.93 1.77 12.84
CA ALA A 167 -3.91 3.23 12.89
C ALA A 167 -2.47 3.76 12.93
N GLU A 168 -1.56 3.09 13.62
CA GLU A 168 -0.13 3.43 13.63
C GLU A 168 0.48 3.30 12.23
N PHE A 169 0.21 2.22 11.50
CA PHE A 169 0.60 2.07 10.11
C PHE A 169 0.07 3.22 9.24
N LEU A 170 -1.21 3.54 9.36
CA LEU A 170 -1.83 4.63 8.58
C LEU A 170 -1.22 5.99 8.91
N SER A 171 -0.80 6.22 10.15
CA SER A 171 -0.14 7.47 10.56
C SER A 171 1.25 7.66 9.95
N CYS A 172 1.83 6.62 9.34
CA CYS A 172 3.06 6.71 8.57
C CYS A 172 2.82 7.12 7.12
N LEU A 173 1.58 7.21 6.64
CA LEU A 173 1.29 7.58 5.24
C LEU A 173 1.43 9.09 5.03
N GLU A 174 2.16 9.46 3.98
CA GLU A 174 2.27 10.82 3.49
C GLU A 174 1.72 10.94 2.06
N GLU A 175 1.51 12.17 1.61
CA GLU A 175 1.18 12.44 0.21
C GLU A 175 2.30 11.91 -0.69
N GLY A 176 1.92 11.25 -1.79
CA GLY A 176 2.88 10.69 -2.73
C GLY A 176 3.37 9.27 -2.39
N ASP A 177 3.18 8.81 -1.16
CA ASP A 177 3.48 7.42 -0.76
C ASP A 177 2.64 6.44 -1.59
N ARG A 178 3.11 5.20 -1.72
CA ARG A 178 2.39 4.12 -2.40
C ARG A 178 2.24 2.93 -1.47
N LEU A 179 1.14 2.22 -1.62
CA LEU A 179 0.91 0.94 -0.96
C LEU A 179 1.31 -0.20 -1.88
N VAL A 180 2.07 -1.15 -1.36
CA VAL A 180 2.38 -2.40 -2.06
C VAL A 180 1.78 -3.57 -1.31
N VAL A 181 0.94 -4.34 -2.01
CA VAL A 181 0.37 -5.58 -1.48
C VAL A 181 1.21 -6.76 -1.95
N TRP A 182 1.71 -7.51 -0.97
CA TRP A 182 2.51 -8.71 -1.14
C TRP A 182 1.62 -9.94 -1.02
N ALA A 183 1.62 -10.81 -2.03
CA ALA A 183 1.07 -12.15 -1.89
C ALA A 183 2.17 -13.08 -1.38
N ARG A 184 1.89 -13.90 -0.36
CA ARG A 184 2.90 -14.74 0.31
C ARG A 184 2.44 -16.17 0.53
N THR A 185 3.40 -17.09 0.59
CA THR A 185 3.22 -18.49 0.98
C THR A 185 4.48 -19.01 1.69
N GLN A 186 4.34 -19.89 2.67
CA GLN A 186 5.44 -20.32 3.54
C GLN A 186 6.08 -21.65 3.13
N PHE A 187 5.30 -22.62 2.67
CA PHE A 187 5.74 -24.02 2.61
C PHE A 187 5.71 -24.62 1.20
N PHE A 188 6.58 -25.61 1.00
CA PHE A 188 6.59 -26.47 -0.17
C PHE A 188 5.22 -27.15 -0.36
N GLY A 189 4.73 -27.15 -1.60
CA GLY A 189 3.42 -27.73 -1.94
C GLY A 189 2.23 -26.90 -1.48
N TRP A 190 2.44 -25.74 -0.85
CA TRP A 190 1.40 -24.75 -0.54
C TRP A 190 1.33 -23.67 -1.61
N ILE A 191 0.16 -23.50 -2.22
CA ILE A 191 -0.08 -22.55 -3.29
C ILE A 191 -1.07 -21.50 -2.80
N ASN A 192 -0.66 -20.23 -2.86
CA ASN A 192 -1.55 -19.09 -2.81
C ASN A 192 -2.04 -18.78 -4.24
N ARG A 193 -3.34 -18.86 -4.47
CA ARG A 193 -3.97 -18.43 -5.72
C ARG A 193 -4.63 -17.08 -5.51
N VAL A 194 -4.08 -16.05 -6.12
CA VAL A 194 -4.65 -14.70 -6.07
C VAL A 194 -5.39 -14.45 -7.36
N LYS A 195 -6.62 -13.94 -7.28
CA LYS A 195 -7.42 -13.55 -8.45
C LYS A 195 -7.45 -12.05 -8.63
N SER A 196 -7.63 -11.31 -7.54
CA SER A 196 -7.69 -9.86 -7.58
C SER A 196 -7.36 -9.23 -6.24
N VAL A 197 -6.76 -8.04 -6.28
CA VAL A 197 -6.62 -7.14 -5.14
C VAL A 197 -7.06 -5.76 -5.60
N GLU A 198 -7.84 -5.09 -4.76
CA GLU A 198 -8.20 -3.68 -4.91
C GLU A 198 -7.92 -2.97 -3.58
N ILE A 199 -7.36 -1.77 -3.69
CA ILE A 199 -7.16 -0.83 -2.59
C ILE A 199 -8.15 0.30 -2.78
N LYS A 200 -8.85 0.68 -1.71
CA LYS A 200 -9.61 1.92 -1.63
C LYS A 200 -9.11 2.75 -0.47
N VAL A 201 -9.20 4.07 -0.60
CA VAL A 201 -8.78 5.00 0.45
C VAL A 201 -9.90 5.98 0.77
N SER A 202 -9.91 6.47 2.00
CA SER A 202 -10.71 7.63 2.39
C SER A 202 -9.78 8.71 2.93
N VAL A 203 -10.04 9.96 2.58
CA VAL A 203 -9.27 11.13 2.96
C VAL A 203 -10.08 12.01 3.92
N ASP A 204 -9.40 12.73 4.80
CA ASP A 204 -10.02 13.80 5.57
C ASP A 204 -10.25 15.01 4.66
N GLU A 205 -11.51 15.34 4.39
CA GLU A 205 -11.90 16.46 3.53
C GLU A 205 -11.41 17.82 4.05
N THR A 206 -11.08 17.95 5.34
CA THR A 206 -10.49 19.18 5.89
C THR A 206 -9.08 19.46 5.35
N THR A 207 -8.36 18.42 4.91
CA THR A 207 -6.99 18.54 4.37
C THR A 207 -6.94 19.00 2.92
N LEU A 208 -8.04 18.85 2.17
CA LEU A 208 -8.18 19.32 0.78
C LEU A 208 -8.30 20.84 0.67
N ASN A 209 -8.78 21.53 1.72
CA ASN A 209 -9.05 22.97 1.70
C ASN A 209 -7.86 23.86 2.10
N THR A 210 -6.70 23.27 2.40
CA THR A 210 -5.52 24.05 2.78
C THR A 210 -4.65 24.32 1.55
N HIS A 211 -5.09 25.21 0.66
CA HIS A 211 -4.17 25.87 -0.26
C HIS A 211 -3.23 26.78 0.56
N PRO A 212 -1.91 26.78 0.32
CA PRO A 212 -1.08 27.86 0.82
C PRO A 212 -1.63 29.15 0.21
N ALA A 213 -2.03 30.09 1.06
CA ALA A 213 -2.37 31.44 0.63
C ALA A 213 -1.17 31.99 -0.17
N SER A 214 -1.31 32.01 -1.49
CA SER A 214 -0.46 32.80 -2.36
C SER A 214 -0.71 34.25 -2.00
N GLY A 215 0.04 34.75 -1.01
CA GLY A 215 0.17 36.16 -0.72
C GLY A 215 0.86 36.83 -1.90
N SER A 216 0.08 37.27 -2.87
CA SER A 216 0.47 38.35 -3.77
C SER A 216 -0.59 39.44 -3.65
N ASP A 217 -0.52 40.17 -2.54
CA ASP A 217 -1.06 41.53 -2.49
C ASP A 217 -0.20 42.39 -3.43
N SER A 218 -0.51 42.35 -4.71
CA SER A 218 -0.13 43.42 -5.63
C SER A 218 -1.06 44.60 -5.36
N GLU A 219 -0.68 45.43 -4.39
CA GLU A 219 -1.24 46.77 -4.26
C GLU A 219 -0.96 47.55 -5.55
N THR A 220 -2.04 47.78 -6.28
CA THR A 220 -2.22 48.82 -7.29
C THR A 220 -1.63 50.15 -6.81
N ARG A 221 -0.51 50.58 -7.40
CA ARG A 221 -0.18 52.01 -7.51
C ARG A 221 -0.70 52.52 -8.83
N GLN A 222 -1.88 53.14 -8.78
CA GLN A 222 -2.39 53.98 -9.84
C GLN A 222 -1.82 55.40 -9.65
N GLU A 223 -1.47 56.01 -10.77
CA GLU A 223 -0.79 57.29 -10.94
C GLU A 223 -1.54 58.46 -10.31
N ASP A 224 -0.81 59.42 -9.75
CA ASP A 224 -1.27 60.81 -9.72
C ASP A 224 -0.15 61.73 -10.18
N THR A 225 -0.46 62.43 -11.26
CA THR A 225 0.39 63.41 -11.94
C THR A 225 0.24 64.73 -11.19
N PHE A 226 1.35 65.38 -10.79
CA PHE A 226 1.30 66.79 -10.40
C PHE A 226 2.44 67.58 -11.06
N ASN A 227 2.04 68.42 -12.00
CA ASN A 227 2.82 69.52 -12.55
C ASN A 227 2.92 70.66 -11.51
N GLY A 228 4.08 71.33 -11.42
CA GLY A 228 4.11 72.71 -10.91
C GLY A 228 5.43 73.18 -10.27
N GLY A 229 6.27 73.84 -11.08
CA GLY A 229 6.96 75.10 -10.73
C GLY A 229 8.15 75.09 -9.77
N LEU A 230 9.36 75.31 -10.31
CA LEU A 230 10.04 76.62 -10.35
C LEU A 230 11.28 76.54 -11.24
#